data_AF-A0A2I0JH11-F1
#
_entry.id   AF-A0A2I0JH11-F1
#
_cell.length_a   1.000
_cell.length_b   1.000
_cell.length_c   1.000
_cell.angle_alpha   90.00
_cell.angle_beta   90.00
_cell.angle_gamma   90.00
#
_symmetry.space_group_name_H-M   'P 1'
#
loop_
_entity.id
_entity.type
_entity.pdbx_description
1 polymer ?
#
loop_
_entity_poly.entity_id
_entity_poly.type
_entity_poly.pdbx_seq_one_letter_code
_entity_poly.pdbx_strand_id
1 'polypeptide(L)'
;MPGSARLRDCETLQKITSKQAEEKRLYGAICAAPAVTLLPWGLLKRKQTTCHPAFHDKLPTFWAVKSKIQVSGELTTSRGPGTSLEFALSLVEQLFGESVARDTGESLLMQAADNNPRIEELNRVEWSIDHTPRVLIPMANGCEEIEVVTIVDILRRAKVDVVIASVEKNLQILASQGTKIVADKLISDASETVYDLIILPGGKAGSERLQKSRVLKKLLKEQDSGGRIFGAMCSSLSVLHRHGLLKDKRATAHPSLMGGLDLSNEGIEGARVVIDGRVITGQGLALATDFVLAIISKLFGHGRARSVAEGLVFEYPKS
;
A
#
# COMPACT_ATOMS: atom_id res chain seq x y z
N MET A 1 -11.01 7.91 -16.37
CA MET A 1 -10.39 8.67 -15.27
C MET A 1 -11.16 9.94 -14.98
N PRO A 2 -12.31 9.86 -14.27
CA PRO A 2 -13.10 11.03 -13.96
C PRO A 2 -12.43 11.97 -12.94
N GLY A 3 -11.55 11.47 -12.06
CA GLY A 3 -10.94 12.27 -10.99
C GLY A 3 -10.20 13.52 -11.47
N SER A 4 -9.06 13.36 -12.16
CA SER A 4 -8.25 14.51 -12.62
C SER A 4 -9.00 15.44 -13.58
N ALA A 5 -9.93 14.91 -14.40
CA ALA A 5 -10.80 15.72 -15.24
C ALA A 5 -11.75 16.59 -14.40
N ARG A 6 -12.41 16.01 -13.38
CA ARG A 6 -13.25 16.76 -12.44
C ARG A 6 -12.45 17.82 -11.66
N LEU A 7 -11.20 17.53 -11.30
CA LEU A 7 -10.32 18.53 -10.68
C LEU A 7 -10.01 19.68 -11.65
N ARG A 8 -9.69 19.38 -12.91
CA ARG A 8 -9.45 20.38 -13.98
C ARG A 8 -10.68 21.29 -14.17
N ASP A 9 -11.87 20.70 -14.14
CA ASP A 9 -13.12 21.40 -14.42
C ASP A 9 -13.66 22.16 -13.17
N CYS A 10 -12.95 22.11 -12.04
CA CYS A 10 -13.31 22.82 -10.82
C CYS A 10 -12.70 24.23 -10.80
N GLU A 11 -13.47 25.25 -11.19
CA GLU A 11 -13.02 26.65 -11.22
C GLU A 11 -12.51 27.14 -9.85
N THR A 12 -13.17 26.74 -8.76
CA THR A 12 -12.75 27.12 -7.41
C THR A 12 -11.36 26.58 -7.10
N LEU A 13 -11.09 25.31 -7.45
CA LEU A 13 -9.77 24.71 -7.25
C LEU A 13 -8.73 25.40 -8.13
N GLN A 14 -9.06 25.67 -9.41
CA GLN A 14 -8.17 26.40 -10.30
C GLN A 14 -7.75 27.74 -9.70
N LYS A 15 -8.71 28.55 -9.22
CA LYS A 15 -8.42 29.85 -8.59
C LYS A 15 -7.50 29.71 -7.38
N ILE A 16 -7.73 28.72 -6.53
CA ILE A 16 -6.90 28.46 -5.35
C ILE A 16 -5.46 28.09 -5.76
N THR A 17 -5.31 27.16 -6.72
CA THR A 17 -3.99 26.68 -7.15
C THR A 17 -3.22 27.74 -7.96
N SER A 18 -3.89 28.50 -8.83
CA SER A 18 -3.28 29.62 -9.55
C SER A 18 -2.76 30.68 -8.58
N LYS A 19 -3.56 31.04 -7.56
CA LYS A 19 -3.13 31.99 -6.53
C LYS A 19 -1.92 31.48 -5.74
N GLN A 20 -1.90 30.20 -5.35
CA GLN A 20 -0.71 29.57 -4.74
C GLN A 20 0.55 29.74 -5.61
N ALA A 21 0.43 29.47 -6.91
CA ALA A 21 1.54 29.58 -7.84
C ALA A 21 2.00 31.05 -8.04
N GLU A 22 1.06 31.99 -8.15
CA GLU A 22 1.34 33.44 -8.26
C GLU A 22 2.05 33.98 -7.00
N GLU A 23 1.66 33.50 -5.82
CA GLU A 23 2.29 33.83 -4.53
C GLU A 23 3.62 33.09 -4.30
N LYS A 24 4.10 32.31 -5.28
CA LYS A 24 5.31 31.47 -5.17
C LYS A 24 5.28 30.51 -3.98
N ARG A 25 4.12 29.90 -3.74
CA ARG A 25 3.92 28.89 -2.69
C ARG A 25 3.92 27.50 -3.31
N LEU A 26 4.29 26.49 -2.53
CA LEU A 26 4.41 25.12 -3.00
C LEU A 26 3.08 24.57 -3.53
N TYR A 27 3.12 23.91 -4.68
CA TYR A 27 2.00 23.15 -5.23
C TYR A 27 2.53 21.92 -5.97
N GLY A 28 1.67 20.93 -6.15
CA GLY A 28 2.11 19.71 -6.81
C GLY A 28 0.99 18.88 -7.41
N ALA A 29 1.39 17.96 -8.28
CA ALA A 29 0.47 17.05 -8.94
C ALA A 29 1.16 15.71 -9.22
N ILE A 30 0.41 14.62 -9.07
CA ILE A 30 0.89 13.26 -9.27
C ILE A 30 0.04 12.55 -10.32
N CYS A 31 0.62 11.54 -10.97
CA CYS A 31 -0.07 10.66 -11.90
C CYS A 31 -0.56 11.43 -13.15
N ALA A 32 -1.86 11.43 -13.41
CA ALA A 32 -2.46 12.12 -14.56
C ALA A 32 -2.60 13.63 -14.35
N ALA A 33 -2.63 14.10 -13.09
CA ALA A 33 -2.95 15.49 -12.76
C ALA A 33 -1.99 16.54 -13.36
N PRO A 34 -0.67 16.31 -13.52
CA PRO A 34 0.19 17.28 -14.21
C PRO A 34 -0.31 17.57 -15.63
N ALA A 35 -0.52 16.52 -16.44
CA ALA A 35 -0.93 16.66 -17.84
C ALA A 35 -2.42 17.01 -18.01
N VAL A 36 -3.29 16.54 -17.12
CA VAL A 36 -4.74 16.69 -17.26
C VAL A 36 -5.28 17.92 -16.54
N THR A 37 -4.67 18.34 -15.44
CA THR A 37 -5.18 19.42 -14.57
C THR A 37 -4.30 20.66 -14.65
N LEU A 38 -3.00 20.53 -14.35
CA LEU A 38 -2.11 21.69 -14.26
C LEU A 38 -1.75 22.27 -15.63
N LEU A 39 -1.58 21.42 -16.65
CA LEU A 39 -1.24 21.86 -18.01
C LEU A 39 -2.32 22.78 -18.60
N PRO A 40 -3.63 22.43 -18.62
CA PRO A 40 -4.67 23.35 -19.10
C PRO A 40 -4.77 24.66 -18.32
N TRP A 41 -4.41 24.67 -17.03
CA TRP A 41 -4.40 25.88 -16.22
C TRP A 41 -3.15 26.76 -16.45
N GLY A 42 -2.23 26.33 -17.31
CA GLY A 42 -0.98 27.06 -17.61
C GLY A 42 0.08 26.97 -16.52
N LEU A 43 -0.12 26.13 -15.49
CA LEU A 43 0.74 26.05 -14.31
C LEU A 43 2.03 25.25 -14.53
N LEU A 44 2.27 24.71 -15.73
CA LEU A 44 3.51 24.02 -16.10
C LEU A 44 4.46 24.88 -16.96
N LYS A 45 4.10 26.13 -17.24
CA LYS A 45 4.85 26.96 -18.19
C LYS A 45 6.29 27.18 -17.70
N ARG A 46 7.27 26.75 -18.51
CA ARG A 46 8.71 26.83 -18.23
C ARG A 46 9.14 26.05 -16.97
N LYS A 47 8.42 24.98 -16.63
CA LYS A 47 8.68 24.11 -15.48
C LYS A 47 8.98 22.70 -15.96
N GLN A 48 10.13 22.14 -15.60
CA GLN A 48 10.39 20.72 -15.84
C GLN A 48 9.35 19.89 -15.09
N THR A 49 8.73 18.93 -15.77
CA THR A 49 7.56 18.21 -15.27
C THR A 49 7.61 16.73 -15.61
N THR A 50 7.29 15.88 -14.63
CA THR A 50 7.01 14.44 -14.85
C THR A 50 5.52 14.17 -14.67
N CYS A 51 5.04 13.06 -15.21
CA CYS A 51 3.66 12.58 -15.01
C CYS A 51 3.59 11.07 -15.28
N HIS A 52 2.39 10.52 -15.18
CA HIS A 52 2.15 9.12 -15.52
C HIS A 52 2.56 8.83 -16.98
N PRO A 53 3.24 7.70 -17.25
CA PRO A 53 3.72 7.35 -18.60
C PRO A 53 2.64 7.46 -19.68
N ALA A 54 1.42 6.99 -19.38
CA ALA A 54 0.26 7.04 -20.29
C ALA A 54 -0.25 8.46 -20.65
N PHE A 55 0.34 9.52 -20.07
CA PHE A 55 0.00 10.92 -20.34
C PHE A 55 1.22 11.76 -20.73
N HIS A 56 2.39 11.14 -20.84
CA HIS A 56 3.64 11.84 -21.03
C HIS A 56 3.71 12.55 -22.39
N ASP A 57 3.07 11.96 -23.40
CA ASP A 57 2.88 12.51 -24.75
C ASP A 57 2.06 13.81 -24.77
N LYS A 58 1.26 14.08 -23.74
CA LYS A 58 0.47 15.32 -23.62
C LYS A 58 1.28 16.49 -23.07
N LEU A 59 2.43 16.24 -22.45
CA LEU A 59 3.29 17.30 -21.94
C LEU A 59 4.13 17.91 -23.07
N PRO A 60 4.46 19.21 -23.02
CA PRO A 60 5.40 19.81 -23.95
C PRO A 60 6.77 19.11 -23.87
N THR A 61 7.24 18.53 -24.98
CA THR A 61 8.44 17.66 -25.02
C THR A 61 9.68 18.30 -24.40
N PHE A 62 9.87 19.60 -24.58
CA PHE A 62 11.04 20.33 -24.05
C PHE A 62 11.10 20.37 -22.51
N TRP A 63 9.94 20.30 -21.84
CA TRP A 63 9.84 20.38 -20.38
C TRP A 63 9.50 19.04 -19.73
N ALA A 64 9.19 18.01 -20.53
CA ALA A 64 8.80 16.69 -20.03
C ALA A 64 10.02 15.85 -19.65
N VAL A 65 10.03 15.30 -18.44
CA VAL A 65 11.12 14.45 -17.93
C VAL A 65 10.61 13.11 -17.41
N LYS A 66 11.52 12.13 -17.28
CA LYS A 66 11.19 10.76 -16.87
C LYS A 66 11.53 10.43 -15.42
N SER A 67 12.05 11.39 -14.66
CA SER A 67 12.33 11.25 -13.23
C SER A 67 11.07 10.82 -12.46
N LYS A 68 11.24 10.02 -11.41
CA LYS A 68 10.14 9.59 -10.53
C LYS A 68 9.46 10.79 -9.88
N ILE A 69 10.27 11.69 -9.34
CA ILE A 69 9.90 12.97 -8.76
C ILE A 69 10.61 14.09 -9.55
N GLN A 70 9.90 15.17 -9.83
CA GLN A 70 10.48 16.36 -10.43
C GLN A 70 10.05 17.61 -9.67
N VAL A 71 11.03 18.31 -9.09
CA VAL A 71 10.86 19.64 -8.50
C VAL A 71 11.31 20.70 -9.51
N SER A 72 10.52 21.75 -9.72
CA SER A 72 10.85 22.88 -10.60
C SER A 72 10.36 24.19 -9.99
N GLY A 73 11.23 24.83 -9.19
CA GLY A 73 10.80 25.90 -8.29
C GLY A 73 9.77 25.39 -7.30
N GLU A 74 8.59 26.02 -7.26
CA GLU A 74 7.50 25.70 -6.33
C GLU A 74 6.62 24.51 -6.76
N LEU A 75 6.82 24.00 -7.98
CA LEU A 75 6.07 22.87 -8.51
C LEU A 75 6.80 21.56 -8.19
N THR A 76 6.12 20.62 -7.54
CA THR A 76 6.57 19.23 -7.43
C THR A 76 5.63 18.29 -8.20
N THR A 77 6.18 17.44 -9.05
CA THR A 77 5.40 16.44 -9.80
C THR A 77 5.92 15.02 -9.62
N SER A 78 5.03 14.03 -9.77
CA SER A 78 5.34 12.61 -9.57
C SER A 78 4.59 11.71 -10.56
N ARG A 79 5.15 10.54 -10.87
CA ARG A 79 4.70 9.69 -11.98
C ARG A 79 3.44 8.89 -11.71
N GLY A 80 3.23 8.31 -10.53
CA GLY A 80 2.10 7.41 -10.31
C GLY A 80 1.93 6.95 -8.88
N PRO A 81 0.98 6.05 -8.61
CA PRO A 81 0.77 5.50 -7.27
C PRO A 81 2.03 4.90 -6.64
N GLY A 82 2.87 4.22 -7.43
CA GLY A 82 4.14 3.63 -7.00
C GLY A 82 5.21 4.64 -6.58
N THR A 83 5.06 5.92 -6.93
CA THR A 83 5.97 7.02 -6.55
C THR A 83 5.33 7.98 -5.55
N SER A 84 4.24 7.58 -4.88
CA SER A 84 3.47 8.43 -3.96
C SER A 84 4.18 8.69 -2.63
N LEU A 85 4.86 7.70 -2.06
CA LEU A 85 5.66 7.88 -0.84
C LEU A 85 6.88 8.78 -1.09
N GLU A 86 7.60 8.55 -2.20
CA GLU A 86 8.71 9.42 -2.63
C GLU A 86 8.23 10.87 -2.86
N PHE A 87 7.02 11.04 -3.40
CA PHE A 87 6.40 12.36 -3.59
C PHE A 87 6.08 13.03 -2.26
N ALA A 88 5.53 12.29 -1.29
CA ALA A 88 5.26 12.82 0.04
C ALA A 88 6.55 13.23 0.75
N LEU A 89 7.61 12.40 0.71
CA LEU A 89 8.91 12.75 1.30
C LEU A 89 9.54 13.99 0.66
N SER A 90 9.45 14.13 -0.66
CA SER A 90 9.92 15.34 -1.35
C SER A 90 9.19 16.61 -0.87
N LEU A 91 7.91 16.50 -0.52
CA LEU A 91 7.16 17.61 0.08
C LEU A 91 7.54 17.85 1.55
N VAL A 92 7.77 16.78 2.32
CA VAL A 92 8.28 16.89 3.70
C VAL A 92 9.62 17.62 3.72
N GLU A 93 10.53 17.29 2.80
CA GLU A 93 11.83 17.95 2.66
C GLU A 93 11.68 19.45 2.38
N GLN A 94 10.80 19.82 1.44
CA GLN A 94 10.55 21.22 1.11
C GLN A 94 9.90 22.01 2.24
N LEU A 95 9.12 21.35 3.11
CA LEU A 95 8.40 21.99 4.21
C LEU A 95 9.19 22.05 5.52
N PHE A 96 10.00 21.02 5.80
CA PHE A 96 10.62 20.81 7.11
C PHE A 96 12.14 20.58 7.04
N GLY A 97 12.72 20.50 5.84
CA GLY A 97 14.14 20.27 5.60
C GLY A 97 14.52 18.80 5.44
N GLU A 98 15.72 18.58 4.90
CA GLU A 98 16.27 17.27 4.54
C GLU A 98 16.33 16.30 5.72
N SER A 99 16.73 16.78 6.91
CA SER A 99 16.82 15.91 8.10
C SER A 99 15.47 15.29 8.46
N VAL A 100 14.40 16.09 8.45
CA VAL A 100 13.05 15.60 8.81
C VAL A 100 12.54 14.63 7.76
N ALA A 101 12.81 14.88 6.47
CA ALA A 101 12.46 13.94 5.40
C ALA A 101 13.23 12.62 5.52
N ARG A 102 14.53 12.67 5.82
CA ARG A 102 15.37 11.48 6.04
C ARG A 102 14.86 10.66 7.23
N ASP A 103 14.66 11.29 8.39
CA ASP A 103 14.17 10.62 9.60
C ASP A 103 12.77 10.01 9.36
N THR A 104 11.89 10.72 8.62
CA THR A 104 10.58 10.19 8.23
C THR A 104 10.73 8.97 7.32
N GLY A 105 11.58 9.03 6.28
CA GLY A 105 11.82 7.92 5.37
C GLY A 105 12.40 6.69 6.07
N GLU A 106 13.33 6.88 6.99
CA GLU A 106 13.88 5.81 7.84
C GLU A 106 12.80 5.16 8.71
N SER A 107 11.94 5.96 9.34
CA SER A 107 10.82 5.45 10.15
C SER A 107 9.81 4.65 9.32
N LEU A 108 9.68 4.94 8.02
CA LEU A 108 8.79 4.22 7.11
C LEU A 108 9.47 2.99 6.47
N LEU A 109 10.75 2.71 6.79
CA LEU A 109 11.58 1.68 6.18
C LEU A 109 11.80 1.89 4.67
N MET A 110 11.83 3.14 4.21
CA MET A 110 12.03 3.50 2.79
C MET A 110 13.49 3.48 2.33
N GLN A 111 14.37 2.70 2.98
CA GLN A 111 15.82 2.78 2.71
C GLN A 111 16.16 2.72 1.22
N ALA A 112 17.03 3.65 0.80
CA ALA A 112 17.46 3.81 -0.57
C ALA A 112 18.23 2.56 -1.04
N ALA A 113 17.80 2.00 -2.17
CA ALA A 113 18.67 1.29 -3.11
C ALA A 113 19.22 -0.10 -2.74
N ASP A 114 18.57 -0.89 -1.87
CA ASP A 114 18.68 -2.34 -2.04
C ASP A 114 17.76 -2.77 -3.20
N ASN A 115 18.39 -2.91 -4.37
CA ASN A 115 17.82 -3.07 -5.72
C ASN A 115 16.98 -4.34 -5.93
N ASN A 116 16.57 -5.04 -4.89
CA ASN A 116 15.57 -6.09 -4.99
C ASN A 116 14.90 -6.32 -3.64
N PRO A 117 13.57 -6.15 -3.50
CA PRO A 117 12.89 -6.62 -2.30
C PRO A 117 13.14 -8.12 -2.16
N ARG A 118 13.85 -8.53 -1.12
CA ARG A 118 14.06 -9.95 -0.80
C ARG A 118 12.72 -10.55 -0.38
N ILE A 119 12.02 -11.13 -1.37
CA ILE A 119 10.89 -12.03 -1.16
C ILE A 119 11.48 -13.41 -0.93
N GLU A 120 11.24 -13.97 0.25
CA GLU A 120 11.68 -15.30 0.61
C GLU A 120 10.50 -16.27 0.58
N GLU A 121 10.61 -17.34 -0.21
CA GLU A 121 9.58 -18.38 -0.30
C GLU A 121 10.13 -19.72 0.19
N LEU A 122 9.50 -20.22 1.24
CA LEU A 122 9.82 -21.46 1.96
C LEU A 122 8.63 -22.41 1.90
N ASN A 123 8.90 -23.71 2.06
CA ASN A 123 7.87 -24.75 2.06
C ASN A 123 6.89 -24.60 0.88
N ARG A 124 7.43 -24.46 -0.33
CA ARG A 124 6.68 -24.06 -1.53
C ARG A 124 5.45 -24.93 -1.75
N VAL A 125 4.30 -24.27 -1.85
CA VAL A 125 3.03 -24.87 -2.27
C VAL A 125 2.37 -23.99 -3.33
N GLU A 126 1.60 -24.62 -4.20
CA GLU A 126 0.80 -23.90 -5.19
C GLU A 126 -0.42 -23.24 -4.52
N TRP A 127 -0.74 -22.01 -4.90
CA TRP A 127 -1.95 -21.31 -4.49
C TRP A 127 -2.98 -21.39 -5.62
N SER A 128 -3.53 -22.59 -5.81
CA SER A 128 -4.50 -22.85 -6.88
C SER A 128 -5.91 -22.48 -6.41
N ILE A 129 -6.55 -21.57 -7.15
CA ILE A 129 -7.94 -21.13 -6.94
C ILE A 129 -8.61 -21.15 -8.32
N ASP A 130 -9.68 -21.92 -8.47
CA ASP A 130 -10.39 -22.17 -9.73
C ASP A 130 -11.48 -21.12 -10.06
N HIS A 131 -11.65 -20.15 -9.18
CA HIS A 131 -12.62 -19.06 -9.28
C HIS A 131 -11.95 -17.71 -9.00
N THR A 132 -12.70 -16.62 -9.10
CA THR A 132 -12.19 -15.29 -8.70
C THR A 132 -11.86 -15.27 -7.21
N PRO A 133 -10.60 -15.09 -6.80
CA PRO A 133 -10.22 -15.16 -5.40
C PRO A 133 -10.95 -14.11 -4.58
N ARG A 134 -11.48 -14.54 -3.43
CA ARG A 134 -12.13 -13.66 -2.45
C ARG A 134 -11.25 -13.43 -1.24
N VAL A 135 -10.95 -12.17 -0.97
CA VAL A 135 -10.01 -11.75 0.08
C VAL A 135 -10.71 -10.92 1.14
N LEU A 136 -10.50 -11.27 2.41
CA LEU A 136 -10.96 -10.49 3.55
C LEU A 136 -9.82 -9.61 4.08
N ILE A 137 -10.09 -8.32 4.19
CA ILE A 137 -9.24 -7.34 4.88
C ILE A 137 -9.99 -6.84 6.12
N PRO A 138 -9.79 -7.44 7.31
CA PRO A 138 -10.38 -6.94 8.53
C PRO A 138 -9.67 -5.66 8.99
N MET A 139 -10.44 -4.71 9.49
CA MET A 139 -9.97 -3.41 9.94
C MET A 139 -10.55 -3.04 11.30
N ALA A 140 -9.79 -2.28 12.07
CA ALA A 140 -10.18 -1.73 13.37
C ALA A 140 -9.75 -0.26 13.46
N ASN A 141 -10.24 0.45 14.49
CA ASN A 141 -9.69 1.76 14.80
C ASN A 141 -8.18 1.66 15.08
N GLY A 142 -7.39 2.56 14.50
CA GLY A 142 -5.94 2.58 14.63
C GLY A 142 -5.19 1.56 13.75
N CYS A 143 -5.86 0.98 12.73
CA CYS A 143 -5.17 0.29 11.63
C CYS A 143 -4.30 1.27 10.83
N GLU A 144 -3.26 0.75 10.18
CA GLU A 144 -2.39 1.51 9.28
C GLU A 144 -3.11 1.75 7.94
N GLU A 145 -3.42 3.02 7.65
CA GLU A 145 -4.23 3.38 6.49
C GLU A 145 -3.55 3.15 5.13
N ILE A 146 -2.22 3.33 5.05
CA ILE A 146 -1.47 3.15 3.80
C ILE A 146 -1.46 1.67 3.45
N GLU A 147 -1.22 0.78 4.42
CA GLU A 147 -1.29 -0.66 4.20
C GLU A 147 -2.68 -1.09 3.72
N VAL A 148 -3.73 -0.68 4.43
CA VAL A 148 -5.12 -1.00 4.06
C VAL A 148 -5.43 -0.58 2.63
N VAL A 149 -5.24 0.70 2.31
CA VAL A 149 -5.66 1.26 1.02
C VAL A 149 -4.83 0.66 -0.11
N THR A 150 -3.52 0.47 0.10
CA THR A 150 -2.62 -0.13 -0.89
C THR A 150 -2.98 -1.58 -1.17
N ILE A 151 -3.20 -2.39 -0.12
CA ILE A 151 -3.60 -3.79 -0.27
C ILE A 151 -4.90 -3.90 -1.06
N VAL A 152 -5.91 -3.14 -0.66
CA VAL A 152 -7.23 -3.18 -1.32
C VAL A 152 -7.14 -2.72 -2.77
N ASP A 153 -6.51 -1.57 -3.05
CA ASP A 153 -6.44 -1.01 -4.40
C ASP A 153 -5.71 -1.95 -5.37
N ILE A 154 -4.56 -2.48 -4.96
CA ILE A 154 -3.72 -3.32 -5.82
C ILE A 154 -4.38 -4.68 -6.08
N LEU A 155 -4.99 -5.31 -5.07
CA LEU A 155 -5.76 -6.55 -5.27
C LEU A 155 -6.94 -6.33 -6.22
N ARG A 156 -7.70 -5.24 -6.05
CA ARG A 156 -8.82 -4.91 -6.95
C ARG A 156 -8.35 -4.65 -8.39
N ARG A 157 -7.17 -4.04 -8.59
CA ARG A 157 -6.55 -3.90 -9.94
C ARG A 157 -6.24 -5.25 -10.58
N ALA A 158 -5.85 -6.24 -9.78
CA ALA A 158 -5.64 -7.61 -10.21
C ALA A 158 -6.93 -8.42 -10.42
N LYS A 159 -8.11 -7.79 -10.28
CA LYS A 159 -9.45 -8.41 -10.42
C LYS A 159 -9.79 -9.42 -9.31
N VAL A 160 -9.24 -9.21 -8.12
CA VAL A 160 -9.59 -9.95 -6.90
C VAL A 160 -10.87 -9.36 -6.29
N ASP A 161 -11.74 -10.21 -5.74
CA ASP A 161 -12.92 -9.81 -4.98
C ASP A 161 -12.51 -9.49 -3.53
N VAL A 162 -12.39 -8.21 -3.19
CA VAL A 162 -11.88 -7.75 -1.89
C VAL A 162 -13.02 -7.21 -1.03
N VAL A 163 -13.20 -7.83 0.14
CA VAL A 163 -14.13 -7.39 1.19
C VAL A 163 -13.34 -6.74 2.32
N ILE A 164 -13.64 -5.47 2.60
CA ILE A 164 -13.16 -4.78 3.80
C ILE A 164 -14.20 -4.97 4.91
N ALA A 165 -13.78 -5.49 6.07
CA ALA A 165 -14.68 -5.73 7.19
C ALA A 165 -14.24 -4.99 8.46
N SER A 166 -15.12 -4.16 9.01
CA SER A 166 -14.87 -3.50 10.29
C SER A 166 -15.11 -4.47 11.45
N VAL A 167 -14.14 -4.62 12.36
CA VAL A 167 -14.32 -5.36 13.62
C VAL A 167 -14.98 -4.51 14.72
N GLU A 168 -15.21 -3.23 14.43
CA GLU A 168 -15.90 -2.30 15.31
C GLU A 168 -17.43 -2.47 15.18
N LYS A 169 -18.20 -1.65 15.92
CA LYS A 169 -19.66 -1.63 15.82
C LYS A 169 -20.19 -0.92 14.57
N ASN A 170 -19.34 -0.14 13.90
CA ASN A 170 -19.70 0.71 12.77
C ASN A 170 -18.80 0.42 11.57
N LEU A 171 -19.29 0.72 10.37
CA LEU A 171 -18.51 0.58 9.13
C LEU A 171 -17.36 1.58 9.02
N GLN A 172 -17.53 2.80 9.54
CA GLN A 172 -16.48 3.81 9.54
C GLN A 172 -15.52 3.61 10.71
N ILE A 173 -14.23 3.53 10.40
CA ILE A 173 -13.14 3.50 11.39
C ILE A 173 -12.26 4.76 11.27
N LEU A 174 -11.56 5.09 12.35
CA LEU A 174 -10.50 6.09 12.38
C LEU A 174 -9.15 5.37 12.37
N ALA A 175 -8.36 5.53 11.31
CA ALA A 175 -7.05 4.92 11.14
C ALA A 175 -5.99 5.64 12.00
N SER A 176 -4.76 5.13 11.96
CA SER A 176 -3.69 5.51 12.89
C SER A 176 -3.23 6.96 12.78
N GLN A 177 -3.23 7.55 11.58
CA GLN A 177 -2.94 8.98 11.37
C GLN A 177 -4.22 9.81 11.20
N GLY A 178 -5.37 9.27 11.60
CA GLY A 178 -6.65 9.99 11.61
C GLY A 178 -7.43 9.93 10.30
N THR A 179 -6.99 9.17 9.31
CA THR A 179 -7.77 8.92 8.08
C THR A 179 -9.05 8.16 8.41
N LYS A 180 -10.20 8.64 7.93
CA LYS A 180 -11.48 7.91 8.06
C LYS A 180 -11.64 6.97 6.88
N ILE A 181 -11.85 5.68 7.15
CA ILE A 181 -12.09 4.64 6.14
C ILE A 181 -13.44 3.99 6.43
N VAL A 182 -14.25 3.79 5.38
CA VAL A 182 -15.54 3.11 5.48
C VAL A 182 -15.38 1.69 4.93
N ALA A 183 -15.61 0.69 5.78
CA ALA A 183 -15.60 -0.72 5.42
C ALA A 183 -16.84 -1.09 4.58
N ASP A 184 -16.74 -2.18 3.82
CA ASP A 184 -17.84 -2.71 3.02
C ASP A 184 -18.90 -3.37 3.92
N LYS A 185 -18.47 -4.05 4.99
CA LYS A 185 -19.34 -4.78 5.93
C LYS A 185 -18.82 -4.74 7.37
N LEU A 186 -19.65 -5.15 8.33
CA LEU A 186 -19.20 -5.52 9.67
C LEU A 186 -18.59 -6.93 9.65
N ILE A 187 -17.68 -7.22 10.58
CA ILE A 187 -17.02 -8.53 10.66
C ILE A 187 -18.01 -9.66 10.94
N SER A 188 -19.14 -9.38 11.60
CA SER A 188 -20.22 -10.34 11.82
C SER A 188 -20.77 -10.86 10.49
N ASP A 189 -21.07 -9.95 9.57
CA ASP A 189 -21.72 -10.27 8.30
C ASP A 189 -20.69 -10.86 7.32
N ALA A 190 -19.44 -10.40 7.40
CA ALA A 190 -18.33 -11.01 6.67
C ALA A 190 -18.10 -12.47 7.10
N SER A 191 -18.37 -12.82 8.36
CA SER A 191 -18.12 -14.17 8.88
C SER A 191 -19.03 -15.27 8.33
N GLU A 192 -20.07 -14.89 7.58
CA GLU A 192 -20.99 -15.82 6.90
C GLU A 192 -20.40 -16.34 5.57
N THR A 193 -19.23 -15.84 5.15
CA THR A 193 -18.58 -16.18 3.89
C THR A 193 -17.23 -16.86 4.13
N VAL A 194 -16.88 -17.84 3.29
CA VAL A 194 -15.55 -18.43 3.25
C VAL A 194 -14.66 -17.60 2.31
N TYR A 195 -13.43 -17.36 2.73
CA TYR A 195 -12.44 -16.57 1.98
C TYR A 195 -11.26 -17.43 1.58
N ASP A 196 -10.71 -17.19 0.40
CA ASP A 196 -9.48 -17.86 -0.04
C ASP A 196 -8.25 -17.30 0.68
N LEU A 197 -8.32 -16.02 1.05
CA LEU A 197 -7.25 -15.30 1.72
C LEU A 197 -7.78 -14.32 2.77
N ILE A 198 -7.15 -14.30 3.94
CA ILE A 198 -7.35 -13.26 4.97
C ILE A 198 -6.02 -12.53 5.20
N ILE A 199 -5.97 -11.21 4.98
CA ILE A 199 -4.77 -10.39 5.22
C ILE A 199 -5.04 -9.39 6.34
N LEU A 200 -4.23 -9.41 7.39
CA LEU A 200 -4.30 -8.47 8.51
C LEU A 200 -3.36 -7.26 8.28
N PRO A 201 -3.89 -6.05 8.02
CA PRO A 201 -3.08 -4.83 7.97
C PRO A 201 -2.53 -4.49 9.35
N GLY A 202 -1.44 -3.76 9.40
CA GLY A 202 -0.77 -3.32 10.61
C GLY A 202 -1.46 -2.17 11.34
N GLY A 203 -0.65 -1.40 12.06
CA GLY A 203 -1.08 -0.36 12.99
C GLY A 203 -1.24 -0.96 14.39
N LYS A 204 -0.42 -0.51 15.35
CA LYS A 204 -0.32 -1.12 16.69
C LYS A 204 -1.68 -1.21 17.39
N ALA A 205 -2.39 -0.10 17.48
CA ALA A 205 -3.72 -0.05 18.11
C ALA A 205 -4.76 -0.88 17.35
N GLY A 206 -4.71 -0.87 16.01
CA GLY A 206 -5.56 -1.70 15.17
C GLY A 206 -5.31 -3.19 15.41
N SER A 207 -4.05 -3.61 15.44
CA SER A 207 -3.63 -5.00 15.67
C SER A 207 -4.09 -5.52 17.03
N GLU A 208 -3.94 -4.72 18.09
CA GLU A 208 -4.44 -5.04 19.44
C GLU A 208 -5.96 -5.22 19.49
N ARG A 209 -6.70 -4.47 18.67
CA ARG A 209 -8.16 -4.59 18.54
C ARG A 209 -8.57 -5.81 17.71
N LEU A 210 -7.90 -6.03 16.57
CA LEU A 210 -8.08 -7.24 15.75
C LEU A 210 -7.89 -8.50 16.60
N GLN A 211 -6.84 -8.54 17.41
CA GLN A 211 -6.55 -9.67 18.31
C GLN A 211 -7.68 -9.97 19.33
N LYS A 212 -8.42 -8.94 19.76
CA LYS A 212 -9.52 -9.09 20.73
C LYS A 212 -10.84 -9.52 20.07
N SER A 213 -10.93 -9.46 18.75
CA SER A 213 -12.14 -9.87 18.01
C SER A 213 -12.30 -11.38 18.03
N ARG A 214 -13.33 -11.86 18.74
CA ARG A 214 -13.66 -13.30 18.79
C ARG A 214 -14.09 -13.84 17.42
N VAL A 215 -14.79 -13.03 16.63
CA VAL A 215 -15.23 -13.38 15.27
C VAL A 215 -14.03 -13.55 14.36
N LEU A 216 -13.08 -12.61 14.39
CA LEU A 216 -11.87 -12.72 13.59
C LEU A 216 -11.00 -13.91 14.01
N LYS A 217 -10.86 -14.16 15.32
CA LYS A 217 -10.15 -15.33 15.84
C LYS A 217 -10.75 -16.63 15.28
N LYS A 218 -12.08 -16.74 15.26
CA LYS A 218 -12.79 -17.90 14.69
C LYS A 218 -12.46 -18.06 13.20
N LEU A 219 -12.60 -16.98 12.42
CA LEU A 219 -12.30 -16.99 10.97
C LEU A 219 -10.86 -17.40 10.68
N LEU A 220 -9.88 -16.86 11.41
CA LEU A 220 -8.47 -17.23 11.23
C LEU A 220 -8.21 -18.70 11.56
N LYS A 221 -8.87 -19.25 12.58
CA LYS A 221 -8.76 -20.68 12.92
C LYS A 221 -9.38 -21.58 11.86
N GLU A 222 -10.52 -21.17 11.29
CA GLU A 222 -11.16 -21.85 10.16
C GLU A 222 -10.34 -21.74 8.87
N GLN A 223 -9.60 -20.65 8.69
CA GLN A 223 -8.68 -20.45 7.57
C GLN A 223 -7.52 -21.44 7.63
N ASP A 224 -6.90 -21.54 8.80
CA ASP A 224 -5.79 -22.45 9.07
C ASP A 224 -6.20 -23.92 8.99
N SER A 225 -7.28 -24.32 9.69
CA SER A 225 -7.77 -25.71 9.66
C SER A 225 -8.27 -26.16 8.30
N GLY A 226 -8.79 -25.22 7.50
CA GLY A 226 -9.19 -25.45 6.12
C GLY A 226 -8.03 -25.45 5.13
N GLY A 227 -6.79 -25.25 5.59
CA GLY A 227 -5.61 -25.19 4.72
C GLY A 227 -5.69 -24.07 3.68
N ARG A 228 -6.29 -22.93 4.03
CA ARG A 228 -6.41 -21.76 3.16
C ARG A 228 -5.36 -20.69 3.51
N ILE A 229 -5.23 -19.69 2.66
CA ILE A 229 -4.13 -18.73 2.72
C ILE A 229 -4.47 -17.67 3.77
N PHE A 230 -3.49 -17.24 4.55
CA PHE A 230 -3.63 -16.08 5.42
C PHE A 230 -2.31 -15.34 5.59
N GLY A 231 -2.38 -14.10 6.04
CA GLY A 231 -1.18 -13.30 6.20
C GLY A 231 -1.38 -12.07 7.05
N ALA A 232 -0.26 -11.43 7.40
CA ALA A 232 -0.25 -10.22 8.19
C ALA A 232 0.92 -9.31 7.82
N MET A 233 0.70 -8.01 7.96
CA MET A 233 1.75 -7.01 7.78
C MET A 233 2.07 -6.29 9.09
N CYS A 234 3.31 -5.80 9.17
CA CYS A 234 3.79 -4.89 10.19
C CYS A 234 3.47 -5.41 11.61
N SER A 235 2.61 -4.70 12.35
CA SER A 235 2.29 -5.05 13.73
C SER A 235 1.30 -6.21 13.89
N SER A 236 0.58 -6.57 12.83
CA SER A 236 -0.46 -7.61 12.88
C SER A 236 0.09 -9.03 12.89
N LEU A 237 1.41 -9.22 12.69
CA LEU A 237 2.05 -10.52 12.94
C LEU A 237 1.79 -11.01 14.38
N SER A 238 1.73 -10.07 15.34
CA SER A 238 1.41 -10.36 16.73
C SER A 238 0.04 -11.04 16.91
N VAL A 239 -0.92 -10.78 16.01
CA VAL A 239 -2.24 -11.43 16.02
C VAL A 239 -2.12 -12.91 15.66
N LEU A 240 -1.39 -13.22 14.58
CA LEU A 240 -1.14 -14.59 14.15
C LEU A 240 -0.35 -15.38 15.20
N HIS A 241 0.73 -14.78 15.73
CA HIS A 241 1.55 -15.36 16.78
C HIS A 241 0.73 -15.70 18.04
N ARG A 242 -0.02 -14.73 18.59
CA ARG A 242 -0.83 -14.92 19.81
C ARG A 242 -2.00 -15.89 19.62
N HIS A 243 -2.35 -16.24 18.39
CA HIS A 243 -3.33 -17.28 18.09
C HIS A 243 -2.68 -18.62 17.75
N GLY A 244 -1.35 -18.74 17.82
CA GLY A 244 -0.59 -19.96 17.53
C GLY A 244 -0.65 -20.36 16.06
N LEU A 245 -0.85 -19.40 15.16
CA LEU A 245 -0.95 -19.63 13.70
C LEU A 245 0.40 -19.55 12.98
N LEU A 246 1.48 -19.25 13.72
CA LEU A 246 2.85 -19.19 13.20
C LEU A 246 3.72 -20.35 13.69
N LYS A 247 3.15 -21.31 14.42
CA LYS A 247 3.90 -22.47 14.91
C LYS A 247 4.53 -23.19 13.71
N ASP A 248 5.83 -23.42 13.79
CA ASP A 248 6.64 -24.07 12.74
C ASP A 248 6.62 -23.31 11.39
N LYS A 249 6.35 -21.99 11.43
CA LYS A 249 6.36 -21.10 10.25
C LYS A 249 7.44 -20.05 10.36
N ARG A 250 7.98 -19.69 9.20
CA ARG A 250 8.91 -18.56 9.07
C ARG A 250 8.15 -17.29 8.69
N ALA A 251 8.56 -16.16 9.27
CA ALA A 251 7.88 -14.88 9.09
C ALA A 251 8.83 -13.68 9.13
N THR A 252 8.37 -12.55 8.58
CA THR A 252 8.96 -11.23 8.79
C THR A 252 7.95 -10.29 9.45
N ALA A 253 8.45 -9.30 10.17
CA ALA A 253 7.65 -8.31 10.88
C ALA A 253 8.40 -6.98 10.96
N HIS A 254 7.67 -5.93 11.35
CA HIS A 254 8.30 -4.64 11.63
C HIS A 254 9.42 -4.79 12.68
N PRO A 255 10.61 -4.16 12.51
CA PRO A 255 11.74 -4.33 13.43
C PRO A 255 11.37 -4.07 14.90
N SER A 256 10.46 -3.13 15.17
CA SER A 256 9.99 -2.83 16.53
C SER A 256 9.23 -3.98 17.21
N LEU A 257 8.80 -5.00 16.47
CA LEU A 257 8.16 -6.19 17.03
C LEU A 257 9.12 -7.36 17.26
N MET A 258 10.27 -7.38 16.58
CA MET A 258 11.19 -8.52 16.66
C MET A 258 11.77 -8.73 18.06
N GLY A 259 11.93 -7.66 18.86
CA GLY A 259 12.38 -7.78 20.25
C GLY A 259 11.30 -8.18 21.26
N GLY A 260 10.01 -8.15 20.88
CA GLY A 260 8.88 -8.37 21.81
C GLY A 260 8.07 -9.65 21.55
N LEU A 261 8.30 -10.33 20.43
CA LEU A 261 7.77 -11.65 20.14
C LEU A 261 8.97 -12.61 20.21
N ASP A 262 8.83 -13.76 20.88
CA ASP A 262 9.87 -14.80 20.88
C ASP A 262 9.89 -15.51 19.52
N LEU A 263 10.27 -14.76 18.49
CA LEU A 263 10.42 -15.21 17.10
C LEU A 263 11.85 -15.67 16.84
N SER A 264 12.63 -15.94 17.88
CA SER A 264 14.06 -16.28 17.80
C SER A 264 14.33 -17.43 16.83
N ASN A 265 13.38 -18.36 16.65
CA ASN A 265 13.45 -19.47 15.68
C ASN A 265 12.58 -19.28 14.42
N GLU A 266 11.72 -18.26 14.37
CA GLU A 266 10.69 -18.07 13.34
C GLU A 266 10.99 -16.88 12.41
N GLY A 267 11.75 -15.88 12.88
CA GLY A 267 12.08 -14.68 12.13
C GLY A 267 13.02 -14.92 10.94
N ILE A 268 12.82 -14.17 9.85
CA ILE A 268 13.80 -14.01 8.78
C ILE A 268 14.26 -12.56 8.75
N GLU A 269 15.49 -12.32 9.18
CA GLU A 269 16.09 -10.99 9.17
C GLU A 269 16.33 -10.49 7.74
N GLY A 270 16.01 -9.22 7.49
CA GLY A 270 16.20 -8.57 6.18
C GLY A 270 15.22 -8.98 5.07
N ALA A 271 14.35 -9.97 5.28
CA ALA A 271 13.31 -10.31 4.32
C ALA A 271 12.15 -9.29 4.39
N ARG A 272 11.82 -8.69 3.24
CA ARG A 272 10.74 -7.70 3.12
C ARG A 272 9.37 -8.35 3.09
N VAL A 273 9.30 -9.52 2.46
CA VAL A 273 8.13 -10.40 2.37
C VAL A 273 8.60 -11.83 2.58
N VAL A 274 7.89 -12.59 3.41
CA VAL A 274 8.13 -14.01 3.62
C VAL A 274 6.87 -14.78 3.30
N ILE A 275 6.98 -15.80 2.46
CA ILE A 275 5.94 -16.78 2.16
C ILE A 275 6.41 -18.13 2.69
N ASP A 276 5.71 -18.70 3.67
CA ASP A 276 5.94 -20.05 4.17
C ASP A 276 4.69 -20.90 3.92
N GLY A 277 4.70 -21.65 2.82
CA GLY A 277 3.55 -22.41 2.35
C GLY A 277 2.34 -21.51 2.05
N ARG A 278 1.38 -21.48 2.97
CA ARG A 278 0.12 -20.71 2.87
C ARG A 278 0.07 -19.48 3.77
N VAL A 279 1.17 -19.18 4.46
CA VAL A 279 1.30 -18.00 5.31
C VAL A 279 2.16 -16.98 4.60
N ILE A 280 1.68 -15.74 4.48
CA ILE A 280 2.47 -14.62 3.94
C ILE A 280 2.59 -13.50 4.96
N THR A 281 3.79 -12.97 5.14
CA THR A 281 4.05 -11.89 6.11
C THR A 281 4.88 -10.78 5.47
N GLY A 282 4.61 -9.54 5.88
CA GLY A 282 5.25 -8.33 5.33
C GLY A 282 5.79 -7.42 6.42
N GLN A 283 6.96 -6.82 6.18
CA GLN A 283 7.72 -6.14 7.22
C GLN A 283 7.12 -4.77 7.62
N GLY A 284 6.65 -3.96 6.68
CA GLY A 284 6.18 -2.60 6.98
C GLY A 284 5.45 -1.93 5.82
N LEU A 285 4.85 -0.76 6.12
CA LEU A 285 3.93 -0.08 5.21
C LEU A 285 4.55 0.34 3.87
N ALA A 286 5.82 0.76 3.83
CA ALA A 286 6.47 1.12 2.56
C ALA A 286 6.61 -0.06 1.59
N LEU A 287 6.43 -1.28 2.10
CA LEU A 287 6.57 -2.54 1.38
C LEU A 287 5.21 -3.18 1.07
N ALA A 288 4.10 -2.47 1.32
CA ALA A 288 2.75 -2.97 1.03
C ALA A 288 2.58 -3.30 -0.45
N THR A 289 3.15 -2.51 -1.36
CA THR A 289 3.13 -2.80 -2.79
C THR A 289 3.85 -4.12 -3.12
N ASP A 290 5.07 -4.32 -2.59
CA ASP A 290 5.84 -5.55 -2.79
C ASP A 290 5.09 -6.78 -2.25
N PHE A 291 4.52 -6.65 -1.03
CA PHE A 291 3.72 -7.67 -0.38
C PHE A 291 2.53 -8.12 -1.24
N VAL A 292 1.78 -7.16 -1.80
CA VAL A 292 0.59 -7.48 -2.60
C VAL A 292 0.98 -8.02 -3.98
N LEU A 293 2.06 -7.51 -4.58
CA LEU A 293 2.56 -8.04 -5.84
C LEU A 293 3.08 -9.48 -5.70
N ALA A 294 3.62 -9.85 -4.53
CA ALA A 294 3.95 -11.24 -4.21
C ALA A 294 2.69 -12.13 -4.17
N ILE A 295 1.60 -11.65 -3.54
CA ILE A 295 0.30 -12.34 -3.55
C ILE A 295 -0.21 -12.53 -4.98
N ILE A 296 -0.23 -11.46 -5.78
CA ILE A 296 -0.70 -11.51 -7.17
C ILE A 296 0.15 -12.48 -7.99
N SER A 297 1.46 -12.51 -7.76
CA SER A 297 2.35 -13.46 -8.44
C SER A 297 2.04 -14.91 -8.06
N LYS A 298 1.72 -15.18 -6.79
CA LYS A 298 1.31 -16.53 -6.34
C LYS A 298 -0.04 -16.96 -6.89
N LEU A 299 -0.99 -16.05 -7.00
CA LEU A 299 -2.35 -16.35 -7.47
C LEU A 299 -2.48 -16.41 -8.99
N PHE A 300 -1.73 -15.56 -9.72
CA PHE A 300 -1.95 -15.34 -11.16
C PHE A 300 -0.66 -15.34 -11.99
N GLY A 301 0.50 -15.58 -11.37
CA GLY A 301 1.80 -15.55 -12.03
C GLY A 301 2.39 -14.15 -12.23
N HIS A 302 3.69 -14.12 -12.57
CA HIS A 302 4.46 -12.89 -12.76
C HIS A 302 3.90 -11.96 -13.84
N GLY A 303 3.22 -12.48 -14.86
CA GLY A 303 2.62 -11.67 -15.93
C GLY A 303 1.54 -10.72 -15.41
N ARG A 304 0.65 -11.19 -14.52
CA ARG A 304 -0.37 -10.34 -13.89
C ARG A 304 0.28 -9.34 -12.94
N ALA A 305 1.21 -9.79 -12.10
CA ALA A 305 1.91 -8.92 -11.16
C ALA A 305 2.63 -7.77 -11.86
N ARG A 306 3.37 -8.07 -12.94
CA ARG A 306 4.08 -7.07 -13.76
C ARG A 306 3.11 -6.05 -14.38
N SER A 307 2.01 -6.52 -14.98
CA SER A 307 1.02 -5.62 -15.59
C SER A 307 0.40 -4.66 -14.55
N VAL A 308 0.12 -5.14 -13.34
CA VAL A 308 -0.39 -4.29 -12.26
C VAL A 308 0.68 -3.30 -11.81
N ALA A 309 1.93 -3.74 -11.61
CA ALA A 309 3.04 -2.87 -11.21
C ALA A 309 3.33 -1.76 -12.22
N GLU A 310 3.32 -2.07 -13.52
CA GLU A 310 3.48 -1.09 -14.60
C GLU A 310 2.39 -0.01 -14.56
N GLY A 311 1.13 -0.41 -14.32
CA GLY A 311 0.01 0.52 -14.15
C GLY A 311 0.08 1.39 -12.89
N LEU A 312 0.89 0.99 -11.91
CA LEU A 312 1.19 1.78 -10.72
C LEU A 312 2.42 2.68 -10.92
N VAL A 313 3.19 2.49 -12.01
CA VAL A 313 4.54 3.04 -12.17
C VAL A 313 5.47 2.57 -11.04
N PHE A 314 5.34 1.30 -10.68
CA PHE A 314 6.17 0.62 -9.69
C PHE A 314 7.12 -0.34 -10.40
N GLU A 315 8.37 -0.42 -9.94
CA GLU A 315 9.36 -1.32 -10.52
C GLU A 315 9.09 -2.77 -10.11
N TYR A 316 9.09 -3.68 -11.08
CA TYR A 316 8.88 -5.10 -10.82
C TYR A 316 10.07 -5.89 -11.37
N PRO A 317 10.67 -6.81 -10.57
CA PRO A 317 11.84 -7.56 -11.01
C PRO A 317 11.64 -8.30 -12.33
N LYS A 318 12.70 -8.36 -13.14
CA LYS A 318 12.76 -9.27 -14.29
C LYS A 318 12.93 -10.68 -13.75
N SER A 319 11.88 -11.47 -13.90
CA SER A 319 11.83 -12.92 -13.65
C SER A 319 12.82 -13.66 -14.54
#